data_AF-A0A3M9MKY6-F1
#
_entry.id   AF-A0A3M9MKY6-F1
#
_cell.length_a   1.000
_cell.length_b   1.000
_cell.length_c   1.000
_cell.angle_alpha   90.00
_cell.angle_beta   90.00
_cell.angle_gamma   90.00
#
_symmetry.space_group_name_H-M   'P 1'
#
loop_
_entity.id
_entity.type
_entity.pdbx_description
1 polymer ?
#
loop_
_entity_poly.entity_id
_entity_poly.type
_entity_poly.pdbx_seq_one_letter_code
_entity_poly.pdbx_strand_id
1 'polypeptide(L)'
;MKNMLSAALMSAVLLASCQTNGEKPANATSSDEENKQTAVALCEFSTTDSATAATRLKGKWELRGLQTNYMGAQEDEFLTGEQVGDSKTLTFFENGEYEEHVNGQLRGERQAFKIVGQSLPPVGYQFWFCGENTLVINNVIADGATEVFIRQ
;
A
#
# COMPACT_ATOMS: atom_id res chain seq x y z
N MET A 1 -57.09 -25.77 32.00
CA MET A 1 -58.26 -26.04 31.12
C MET A 1 -58.07 -25.25 29.84
N LYS A 2 -58.15 -25.94 28.69
CA LYS A 2 -58.12 -25.37 27.34
C LYS A 2 -59.34 -24.46 27.13
N ASN A 3 -59.18 -23.42 26.31
CA ASN A 3 -60.13 -23.12 25.24
C ASN A 3 -59.36 -22.52 24.05
N MET A 4 -59.41 -23.26 22.94
CA MET A 4 -58.93 -22.90 21.61
C MET A 4 -60.06 -22.23 20.82
N LEU A 5 -59.66 -21.59 19.71
CA LEU A 5 -60.32 -21.40 18.39
C LEU A 5 -60.31 -19.91 18.01
N SER A 6 -59.56 -19.38 17.03
CA SER A 6 -59.23 -19.75 15.63
C SER A 6 -60.01 -18.90 14.61
N ALA A 7 -59.29 -18.57 13.52
CA ALA A 7 -59.68 -17.99 12.21
C ALA A 7 -59.30 -16.50 12.04
N ALA A 8 -58.26 -16.12 11.30
CA ALA A 8 -57.96 -16.28 9.86
C ALA A 8 -58.91 -15.48 8.95
N LEU A 9 -58.41 -14.41 8.29
CA LEU A 9 -58.23 -14.36 6.83
C LEU A 9 -57.57 -13.04 6.37
N MET A 10 -56.95 -13.14 5.21
CA MET A 10 -56.03 -12.23 4.51
C MET A 10 -56.65 -10.93 3.98
N SER A 11 -55.79 -9.94 3.69
CA SER A 11 -55.74 -9.27 2.38
C SER A 11 -54.47 -8.42 2.26
N ALA A 12 -53.64 -8.77 1.27
CA ALA A 12 -52.52 -7.97 0.81
C ALA A 12 -53.01 -6.86 -0.12
N VAL A 13 -52.45 -5.65 -0.01
CA VAL A 13 -52.40 -4.66 -1.11
C VAL A 13 -51.04 -3.97 -1.11
N LEU A 14 -50.53 -3.79 -2.32
CA LEU A 14 -49.19 -3.43 -2.77
C LEU A 14 -48.82 -1.94 -2.60
N LEU A 15 -47.50 -1.70 -2.50
CA LEU A 15 -46.65 -0.63 -3.07
C LEU A 15 -47.27 0.76 -3.38
N ALA A 16 -46.66 1.83 -2.85
CA ALA A 16 -45.79 2.75 -3.62
C ALA A 16 -45.54 4.09 -2.89
N SER A 17 -44.24 4.43 -2.79
CA SER A 17 -43.59 5.76 -2.82
C SER A 17 -44.24 6.98 -2.15
N CYS A 18 -43.52 7.55 -1.18
CA CYS A 18 -43.28 9.00 -1.03
C CYS A 18 -42.13 9.22 -0.05
N GLN A 19 -40.90 9.45 -0.52
CA GLN A 19 -39.92 10.19 0.26
C GLN A 19 -39.58 11.49 -0.46
N THR A 20 -39.93 12.55 0.25
CA THR A 20 -39.86 13.96 -0.08
C THR A 20 -38.42 14.41 -0.24
N ASN A 21 -38.10 15.03 -1.38
CA ASN A 21 -36.88 15.80 -1.56
C ASN A 21 -37.00 17.13 -0.80
N GLY A 22 -36.01 17.43 0.04
CA GLY A 22 -35.72 18.80 0.44
C GLY A 22 -35.11 18.96 1.82
N GLU A 23 -33.79 18.70 1.96
CA GLU A 23 -32.96 19.39 2.96
C GLU A 23 -31.46 19.33 2.60
N LYS A 24 -30.92 20.50 2.23
CA LYS A 24 -29.58 21.08 2.42
C LYS A 24 -28.30 20.21 2.23
N PRO A 25 -27.34 20.62 1.37
CA PRO A 25 -26.01 20.03 1.37
C PRO A 25 -25.16 20.64 2.48
N ALA A 26 -24.72 19.81 3.41
CA ALA A 26 -23.52 20.06 4.21
C ALA A 26 -22.62 18.84 4.02
N ASN A 27 -21.59 18.99 3.19
CA ASN A 27 -20.32 18.29 3.33
C ASN A 27 -19.34 18.83 2.30
N ALA A 28 -18.45 19.69 2.77
CA ALA A 28 -17.17 19.93 2.14
C ALA A 28 -16.11 19.56 3.19
N THR A 29 -15.51 18.39 2.94
CA THR A 29 -14.07 18.13 3.02
C THR A 29 -13.34 18.45 4.33
N SER A 30 -12.98 17.39 5.05
CA SER A 30 -11.60 17.24 5.51
C SER A 30 -11.20 15.79 5.30
N SER A 31 -10.41 15.59 4.26
CA SER A 31 -9.59 14.43 3.97
C SER A 31 -8.50 14.32 5.03
N ASP A 32 -8.75 13.58 6.09
CA ASP A 32 -7.73 13.18 7.05
C ASP A 32 -8.13 11.79 7.60
N GLU A 33 -7.18 10.86 7.61
CA GLU A 33 -7.22 9.55 8.28
C GLU A 33 -7.61 8.27 7.49
N GLU A 34 -7.39 8.19 6.17
CA GLU A 34 -7.51 6.89 5.46
C GLU A 34 -6.20 6.11 5.28
N ASN A 35 -5.06 6.62 5.79
CA ASN A 35 -3.73 6.09 5.45
C ASN A 35 -2.92 5.49 6.62
N LYS A 36 -3.56 5.06 7.71
CA LYS A 36 -2.85 4.46 8.86
C LYS A 36 -2.92 2.94 8.95
N GLN A 37 -3.62 2.25 8.06
CA GLN A 37 -3.79 0.79 8.24
C GLN A 37 -4.04 0.02 6.94
N THR A 38 -3.34 0.36 5.86
CA THR A 38 -3.26 -0.57 4.74
C THR A 38 -2.50 -1.81 5.21
N ALA A 39 -3.20 -2.94 5.33
CA ALA A 39 -2.55 -4.22 5.60
C ALA A 39 -1.60 -4.53 4.43
N VAL A 40 -0.32 -4.70 4.75
CA VAL A 40 0.73 -5.00 3.76
C VAL A 40 1.27 -6.39 4.04
N ALA A 41 1.58 -7.12 2.98
CA ALA A 41 2.23 -8.42 3.04
C ALA A 41 3.40 -8.44 2.07
N LEU A 42 4.46 -9.17 2.43
CA LEU A 42 5.52 -9.50 1.49
C LEU A 42 4.98 -10.48 0.44
N CYS A 43 5.15 -10.17 -0.83
CA CYS A 43 4.83 -11.10 -1.92
C CYS A 43 6.08 -11.74 -2.51
N GLU A 44 5.89 -12.92 -3.08
CA GLU A 44 6.91 -13.62 -3.84
C GLU A 44 7.44 -12.80 -5.00
N PHE A 45 8.69 -13.06 -5.35
CA PHE A 45 9.34 -12.43 -6.49
C PHE A 45 8.55 -12.66 -7.78
N SER A 46 8.37 -11.58 -8.54
CA SER A 46 7.78 -11.65 -9.88
C SER A 46 8.58 -10.81 -10.87
N THR A 47 8.67 -11.28 -12.11
CA THR A 47 9.32 -10.52 -13.17
C THR A 47 8.34 -9.51 -13.78
N THR A 48 8.84 -8.33 -14.10
CA THR A 48 8.13 -7.30 -14.84
C THR A 48 9.06 -6.81 -15.94
N ASP A 49 8.57 -6.66 -17.16
CA ASP A 49 9.39 -6.16 -18.26
C ASP A 49 9.83 -4.70 -18.01
N SER A 50 10.96 -4.30 -18.57
CA SER A 50 11.56 -3.00 -18.28
C SER A 50 10.67 -1.80 -18.67
N ALA A 51 9.82 -1.92 -19.69
CA ALA A 51 8.96 -0.83 -20.12
C ALA A 51 7.79 -0.63 -19.15
N THR A 52 7.16 -1.72 -18.72
CA THR A 52 6.15 -1.71 -17.67
C THR A 52 6.75 -1.24 -16.35
N ALA A 53 7.94 -1.71 -15.99
CA ALA A 53 8.63 -1.26 -14.78
C ALA A 53 8.96 0.24 -14.82
N ALA A 54 9.43 0.77 -15.95
CA ALA A 54 9.71 2.21 -16.11
C ALA A 54 8.48 3.08 -15.95
N THR A 55 7.31 2.56 -16.34
CA THR A 55 6.04 3.27 -16.16
C THR A 55 5.55 3.16 -14.72
N ARG A 56 5.59 1.96 -14.14
CA ARG A 56 5.06 1.70 -12.79
C ARG A 56 5.92 2.30 -11.70
N LEU A 57 7.25 2.24 -11.79
CA LEU A 57 8.13 2.66 -10.70
C LEU A 57 8.01 4.16 -10.37
N LYS A 58 7.64 4.99 -11.36
CA LYS A 58 7.46 6.44 -11.19
C LYS A 58 6.49 6.77 -10.06
N GLY A 59 6.82 7.83 -9.32
CA GLY A 59 5.98 8.36 -8.25
C GLY A 59 6.58 8.15 -6.86
N LYS A 60 5.76 8.46 -5.86
CA LYS A 60 6.12 8.40 -4.45
C LYS A 60 5.65 7.07 -3.85
N TRP A 61 6.52 6.47 -3.05
CA TRP A 61 6.35 5.18 -2.40
C TRP A 61 6.67 5.31 -0.92
N GLU A 62 5.77 4.87 -0.05
CA GLU A 62 5.94 4.95 1.39
C GLU A 62 6.15 3.55 1.98
N LEU A 63 7.15 3.41 2.85
CA LEU A 63 7.47 2.15 3.51
C LEU A 63 6.34 1.74 4.45
N ARG A 64 5.88 0.50 4.34
CA ARG A 64 4.79 -0.04 5.15
C ARG A 64 5.05 -1.43 5.72
N GLY A 65 6.03 -2.15 5.17
CA GLY A 65 6.47 -3.44 5.69
C GLY A 65 7.99 -3.61 5.57
N LEU A 66 8.57 -4.39 6.46
CA LEU A 66 9.99 -4.69 6.49
C LEU A 66 10.19 -6.14 6.88
N GLN A 67 10.78 -6.94 6.01
CA GLN A 67 11.27 -8.27 6.35
C GLN A 67 12.72 -8.14 6.82
N THR A 68 12.97 -8.43 8.09
CA THR A 68 14.34 -8.46 8.62
C THR A 68 15.13 -9.61 8.01
N ASN A 69 16.43 -9.43 7.83
CA ASN A 69 17.33 -10.51 7.45
C ASN A 69 17.86 -11.23 8.69
N TYR A 70 18.21 -12.50 8.52
CA TYR A 70 18.67 -13.36 9.60
C TYR A 70 20.03 -12.87 10.12
N MET A 71 20.04 -12.34 11.34
CA MET A 71 21.26 -11.86 12.01
C MET A 71 21.82 -12.88 13.02
N GLY A 72 21.72 -14.18 12.72
CA GLY A 72 22.37 -15.25 13.50
C GLY A 72 21.65 -15.67 14.78
N ALA A 73 21.04 -14.74 15.51
CA ALA A 73 20.37 -15.01 16.79
C ALA A 73 18.86 -14.74 16.78
N GLN A 74 18.34 -14.12 15.72
CA GLN A 74 16.94 -13.75 15.57
C GLN A 74 16.44 -14.24 14.23
N GLU A 75 15.29 -14.91 14.25
CA GLU A 75 14.60 -15.35 13.03
C GLU A 75 14.11 -14.15 12.22
N ASP A 76 13.91 -14.38 10.93
CA ASP A 76 13.36 -13.39 10.01
C ASP A 76 11.92 -13.06 10.43
N GLU A 77 11.65 -11.79 10.73
CA GLU A 77 10.32 -11.29 11.09
C GLU A 77 9.83 -10.28 10.06
N PHE A 78 8.55 -10.38 9.72
CA PHE A 78 7.88 -9.38 8.91
C PHE A 78 7.23 -8.32 9.81
N LEU A 79 7.81 -7.13 9.84
CA LEU A 79 7.40 -6.00 10.66
C LEU A 79 6.47 -5.07 9.87
N THR A 80 5.44 -4.55 10.54
CA THR A 80 4.50 -3.57 9.96
C THR A 80 4.15 -2.46 10.94
N GLY A 81 3.59 -1.36 10.41
CA GLY A 81 3.16 -0.23 11.24
C GLY A 81 4.30 0.34 12.08
N GLU A 82 4.07 0.51 13.38
CA GLU A 82 5.07 1.06 14.31
C GLU A 82 6.33 0.18 14.44
N GLN A 83 6.25 -1.12 14.15
CA GLN A 83 7.38 -2.04 14.27
C GLN A 83 8.48 -1.77 13.22
N VAL A 84 8.13 -1.13 12.10
CA VAL A 84 9.09 -0.76 11.05
C VAL A 84 10.10 0.30 11.55
N GLY A 85 9.72 1.06 12.59
CA GLY A 85 10.56 2.10 13.18
C GLY A 85 10.48 3.41 12.40
N ASP A 86 11.50 3.68 11.58
CA ASP A 86 11.62 4.95 10.86
C ASP A 86 10.66 5.02 9.66
N SER A 87 10.01 6.16 9.49
CA SER A 87 9.26 6.43 8.26
C SER A 87 10.23 6.59 7.10
N LYS A 88 9.99 5.91 5.99
CA LYS A 88 10.82 5.98 4.79
C LYS A 88 9.96 6.21 3.56
N THR A 89 10.44 7.04 2.65
CA THR A 89 9.80 7.32 1.37
C THR A 89 10.83 7.26 0.26
N LEU A 90 10.49 6.60 -0.85
CA LEU A 90 11.21 6.66 -2.10
C LEU A 90 10.41 7.46 -3.13
N THR A 91 11.06 8.35 -3.87
CA THR A 91 10.43 9.02 -5.01
C THR A 91 11.25 8.74 -6.26
N PHE A 92 10.63 8.13 -7.27
CA PHE A 92 11.25 7.90 -8.58
C PHE A 92 10.69 8.90 -9.58
N PHE A 93 11.58 9.69 -10.17
CA PHE A 93 11.26 10.76 -11.09
C PHE A 93 11.30 10.30 -12.55
N GLU A 94 10.62 11.04 -13.43
CA GLU A 94 10.54 10.70 -14.86
C GLU A 94 11.88 10.78 -15.58
N ASN A 95 12.80 11.60 -15.08
CA ASN A 95 14.14 11.79 -15.64
C ASN A 95 15.11 10.67 -15.26
N GLY A 96 14.65 9.59 -14.61
CA GLY A 96 15.51 8.49 -14.18
C GLY A 96 16.36 8.82 -12.96
N GLU A 97 15.90 9.76 -12.13
CA GLU A 97 16.49 10.04 -10.82
C GLU A 97 15.58 9.55 -9.70
N TYR A 98 16.13 9.30 -8.53
CA TYR A 98 15.38 8.97 -7.33
C TYR A 98 15.92 9.70 -6.11
N GLU A 99 15.07 9.83 -5.10
CA GLU A 99 15.43 10.34 -3.77
C GLU A 99 14.84 9.45 -2.69
N GLU A 100 15.59 9.33 -1.59
CA GLU A 100 15.15 8.67 -0.36
C GLU A 100 14.95 9.71 0.73
N HIS A 101 13.82 9.65 1.42
CA HIS A 101 13.59 10.42 2.65
C HIS A 101 13.38 9.46 3.81
N VAL A 102 14.03 9.74 4.94
CA VAL A 102 13.83 9.02 6.20
C VAL A 102 13.46 10.02 7.28
N ASN A 103 12.36 9.79 7.98
CA ASN A 103 11.78 10.72 8.96
C ASN A 103 11.60 12.14 8.41
N GLY A 104 11.15 12.22 7.15
CA GLY A 104 10.91 13.47 6.43
C GLY A 104 12.17 14.20 5.96
N GLN A 105 13.37 13.67 6.24
CA GLN A 105 14.63 14.27 5.83
C GLN A 105 15.22 13.53 4.62
N LEU A 106 15.68 14.28 3.62
CA LEU A 106 16.39 13.72 2.48
C LEU A 106 17.65 12.99 2.95
N ARG A 107 17.80 11.73 2.53
CA ARG A 107 18.99 10.92 2.77
C ARG A 107 19.92 10.99 1.56
N GLY A 108 21.10 11.56 1.77
CA GLY A 108 22.08 11.75 0.71
C GLY A 108 21.64 12.80 -0.31
N GLU A 109 22.10 12.63 -1.54
CA GLU A 109 21.72 13.46 -2.68
C GLU A 109 20.76 12.70 -3.60
N ARG A 110 20.09 13.42 -4.50
CA ARG A 110 19.35 12.81 -5.59
C ARG A 110 20.28 11.98 -6.47
N GLN A 111 19.88 10.76 -6.79
CA GLN A 111 20.72 9.80 -7.50
C GLN A 111 20.05 9.34 -8.80
N ALA A 112 20.83 9.20 -9.86
CA ALA A 112 20.35 8.57 -11.09
C ALA A 112 20.13 7.05 -10.86
N PHE A 113 19.18 6.48 -11.57
CA PHE A 113 18.96 5.04 -11.66
C PHE A 113 18.66 4.62 -13.10
N LYS A 114 18.86 3.33 -13.38
CA LYS A 114 18.44 2.68 -14.62
C LYS A 114 17.67 1.42 -14.26
N ILE A 115 16.76 0.99 -15.12
CA ILE A 115 16.09 -0.30 -14.98
C ILE A 115 16.81 -1.31 -15.86
N VAL A 116 17.41 -2.32 -15.24
CA VAL A 116 18.08 -3.43 -15.92
C VAL A 116 17.54 -4.73 -15.33
N GLY A 117 16.54 -5.31 -16.00
CA GLY A 117 15.77 -6.41 -15.43
C GLY A 117 15.07 -5.96 -14.14
N GLN A 118 15.31 -6.67 -13.04
CA GLN A 118 14.75 -6.39 -11.71
C GLN A 118 15.74 -5.66 -10.82
N SER A 119 16.71 -4.96 -11.42
CA SER A 119 17.76 -4.24 -10.70
C SER A 119 17.73 -2.74 -11.04
N LEU A 120 18.10 -1.92 -10.06
CA LEU A 120 18.24 -0.47 -10.16
C LEU A 120 19.71 -0.02 -10.01
N PRO A 121 20.60 -0.24 -10.99
CA PRO A 121 21.94 0.33 -10.95
C PRO A 121 21.94 1.86 -11.17
N PRO A 122 22.87 2.62 -10.58
CA PRO A 122 23.91 2.20 -9.62
C PRO A 122 23.42 2.07 -8.17
N VAL A 123 22.14 2.35 -7.89
CA VAL A 123 21.55 2.36 -6.54
C VAL A 123 21.76 1.05 -5.78
N GLY A 124 21.75 -0.07 -6.51
CA GLY A 124 22.01 -1.38 -5.91
C GLY A 124 20.79 -2.00 -5.25
N TYR A 125 19.60 -1.68 -5.76
CA TYR A 125 18.37 -2.33 -5.36
C TYR A 125 17.98 -3.42 -6.35
N GLN A 126 17.48 -4.53 -5.83
CA GLN A 126 16.58 -5.41 -6.55
C GLN A 126 15.13 -5.01 -6.24
N PHE A 127 14.22 -5.18 -7.20
CA PHE A 127 12.82 -4.81 -7.01
C PHE A 127 11.85 -5.70 -7.77
N TRP A 128 10.63 -5.78 -7.26
CA TRP A 128 9.48 -6.38 -7.93
C TRP A 128 8.18 -5.74 -7.44
N PHE A 129 7.08 -6.00 -8.14
CA PHE A 129 5.77 -5.46 -7.79
C PHE A 129 4.83 -6.54 -7.26
N CYS A 130 4.02 -6.19 -6.26
CA CYS A 130 2.89 -6.99 -5.79
C CYS A 130 1.59 -6.30 -6.24
N GLY A 131 1.23 -6.45 -7.52
CA GLY A 131 0.15 -5.66 -8.12
C GLY A 131 0.59 -4.25 -8.52
N GLU A 132 -0.34 -3.29 -8.57
CA GLU A 132 -0.06 -1.95 -9.13
C GLU A 132 0.46 -0.93 -8.10
N ASN A 133 0.11 -1.15 -6.83
CA ASN A 133 0.33 -0.18 -5.74
C ASN A 133 1.34 -0.65 -4.70
N THR A 134 1.94 -1.82 -4.87
CA THR A 134 2.93 -2.37 -3.94
C THR A 134 4.23 -2.62 -4.66
N LEU A 135 5.30 -2.05 -4.12
CA LEU A 135 6.67 -2.20 -4.59
C LEU A 135 7.47 -2.88 -3.48
N VAL A 136 8.23 -3.91 -3.84
CA VAL A 136 9.20 -4.53 -2.94
C VAL A 136 10.59 -4.15 -3.41
N ILE A 137 11.43 -3.73 -2.47
CA ILE A 137 12.83 -3.34 -2.68
C ILE A 137 13.70 -4.21 -1.76
N ASN A 138 14.74 -4.81 -2.32
CA ASN A 138 15.80 -5.45 -1.54
C ASN A 138 17.12 -4.72 -1.79
N ASN A 139 17.78 -4.25 -0.73
CA ASN A 139 19.07 -3.58 -0.85
C ASN A 139 20.20 -4.61 -0.88
N VAL A 140 20.55 -5.05 -2.10
CA VAL A 140 21.56 -6.10 -2.30
C VAL A 140 22.99 -5.66 -2.02
N ILE A 141 23.28 -4.35 -2.02
CA ILE A 141 24.63 -3.85 -1.72
C ILE A 141 24.91 -3.86 -0.23
N ALA A 142 23.92 -3.47 0.58
CA ALA A 142 24.09 -3.37 2.02
C ALA A 142 23.76 -4.67 2.78
N ASP A 143 23.45 -5.76 2.07
CA ASP A 143 22.81 -6.95 2.64
C ASP A 143 21.59 -6.58 3.52
N GLY A 144 20.84 -5.59 3.02
CA GLY A 144 19.80 -4.91 3.77
C GLY A 144 18.49 -5.68 3.75
N ALA A 145 17.62 -5.35 4.70
CA ALA A 145 16.28 -5.89 4.82
C ALA A 145 15.46 -5.74 3.52
N THR A 146 14.48 -6.63 3.35
CA THR A 146 13.52 -6.50 2.24
C THR A 146 12.38 -5.58 2.64
N GLU A 147 12.24 -4.48 1.94
CA GLU A 147 11.31 -3.40 2.24
C GLU A 147 10.08 -3.46 1.32
N VAL A 148 8.89 -3.27 1.89
CA VAL A 148 7.62 -3.22 1.14
C VAL A 148 7.04 -1.83 1.22
N PHE A 149 6.86 -1.21 0.06
CA PHE A 149 6.35 0.13 -0.12
C PHE A 149 4.98 0.15 -0.77
N ILE A 150 4.16 1.13 -0.38
CA ILE A 150 2.85 1.39 -0.96
C ILE A 150 2.88 2.74 -1.69
N ARG A 151 2.33 2.76 -2.91
CA ARG A 151 2.20 3.96 -3.73
C ARG A 151 1.35 5.02 -3.00
N GLN A 152 1.75 6.29 -3.10
CA GLN A 152 1.04 7.46 -2.58
C GLN A 152 0.39 8.28 -3.69
#